data_AF-A0AAW2UKJ5-F1
#
_entry.id   AF-A0AAW2UKJ5-F1
#
_cell.length_a   1.000
_cell.length_b   1.000
_cell.length_c   1.000
_cell.angle_alpha   90.00
_cell.angle_beta   90.00
_cell.angle_gamma   90.00
#
_symmetry.space_group_name_H-M   'P 1'
#
loop_
_entity.id
_entity.type
_entity.pdbx_description
1 polymer ?
#
loop_
_entity_poly.entity_id
_entity_poly.type
_entity_poly.pdbx_seq_one_letter_code
_entity_poly.pdbx_strand_id
1 'polypeptide(L)'
;MVSPAKQENKGKNVEADCDHFKIQASDNPGIVLVSNLLDNTNFLSWSRSIIFALRAKMKLGFINGKITKPDEDDEEFEQWGRADGMVISWIFNSISEDIVESFLYIDTTMDLWLEIEARFGVSNRPLVYQLQREIASATQGTQSVSN
;
A
#
# COMPACT_ATOMS: atom_id res chain seq x y z
N MET A 1 -23.57 18.90 -45.97
CA MET A 1 -24.60 18.37 -45.04
C MET A 1 -24.77 16.91 -45.40
N VAL A 2 -24.44 15.89 -44.62
CA VAL A 2 -24.42 15.69 -43.16
C VAL A 2 -23.34 14.64 -42.83
N SER A 3 -22.52 14.86 -41.80
CA SER A 3 -21.58 13.87 -41.25
C SER A 3 -22.34 12.81 -40.43
N PRO A 4 -21.96 11.52 -40.47
CA PRO A 4 -22.46 10.55 -39.50
C PRO A 4 -21.68 10.66 -38.18
N ALA A 5 -22.43 10.72 -37.09
CA ALA A 5 -21.95 10.80 -35.72
C ALA A 5 -21.10 9.58 -35.33
N LYS A 6 -19.92 9.86 -34.74
CA LYS A 6 -19.16 8.87 -33.96
C LYS A 6 -20.02 8.47 -32.76
N GLN A 7 -20.46 7.22 -32.73
CA GLN A 7 -20.98 6.61 -31.51
C GLN A 7 -19.82 6.45 -30.53
N GLU A 8 -19.86 7.25 -29.48
CA GLU A 8 -18.99 7.14 -28.32
C GLU A 8 -19.38 5.84 -27.59
N ASN A 9 -18.50 4.84 -27.68
CA ASN A 9 -18.66 3.58 -26.98
C ASN A 9 -18.43 3.85 -25.49
N LYS A 10 -19.51 4.15 -24.76
CA LYS A 10 -19.51 4.20 -23.29
C LYS A 10 -19.08 2.81 -22.80
N GLY A 11 -17.80 2.74 -22.44
CA GLY A 11 -17.23 1.60 -21.72
C GLY A 11 -18.15 1.30 -20.54
N LYS A 12 -18.58 0.05 -20.46
CA LYS A 12 -19.28 -0.46 -19.29
C LYS A 12 -18.31 -0.33 -18.12
N ASN A 13 -18.45 0.73 -17.33
CA ASN A 13 -17.86 0.81 -16.00
C ASN A 13 -18.44 -0.37 -15.23
N VAL A 14 -17.58 -1.35 -14.98
CA VAL A 14 -17.88 -2.45 -14.08
C VAL A 14 -18.09 -1.81 -12.71
N GLU A 15 -19.34 -1.78 -12.26
CA GLU A 15 -19.72 -1.38 -10.91
C GLU A 15 -18.85 -2.15 -9.89
N ALA A 16 -17.86 -1.46 -9.34
CA ALA A 16 -17.03 -1.92 -8.22
C ALA A 16 -16.83 -0.80 -7.19
N ASP A 17 -17.77 0.15 -7.13
CA ASP A 17 -17.43 1.55 -6.90
C ASP A 17 -18.15 2.23 -5.72
N CYS A 18 -18.39 1.51 -4.63
CA CYS A 18 -18.88 2.17 -3.39
C CYS A 18 -18.39 1.48 -2.10
N ASP A 19 -17.75 0.32 -2.19
CA ASP A 19 -17.34 -0.42 -1.00
C ASP A 19 -15.97 0.02 -0.46
N HIS A 20 -15.11 0.56 -1.33
CA HIS A 20 -13.71 0.84 -0.97
C HIS A 20 -13.55 2.00 0.03
N PHE A 21 -14.45 2.98 0.05
CA PHE A 21 -14.41 4.10 1.00
C PHE A 21 -15.21 3.86 2.28
N LYS A 22 -16.05 2.81 2.32
CA LYS A 22 -16.85 2.51 3.50
C LYS A 22 -15.97 2.15 4.70
N ILE A 23 -16.19 2.83 5.80
CA ILE A 23 -15.58 2.52 7.10
C ILE A 23 -16.52 1.54 7.81
N GLN A 24 -16.00 0.39 8.23
CA GLN A 24 -16.81 -0.61 8.93
C GLN A 24 -17.16 -0.10 10.33
N ALA A 25 -18.26 -0.57 10.91
CA ALA A 25 -18.68 -0.14 12.25
C ALA A 25 -17.65 -0.46 13.36
N SER A 26 -16.79 -1.46 13.14
CA SER A 26 -15.70 -1.83 14.05
C SER A 26 -14.42 -1.01 13.83
N ASP A 27 -14.32 -0.26 12.74
CA ASP A 27 -13.15 0.54 12.42
C ASP A 27 -13.09 1.77 13.32
N ASN A 28 -11.91 1.99 13.90
CA ASN A 28 -11.61 3.21 14.63
C ASN A 28 -10.13 3.55 14.46
N PRO A 29 -9.75 4.83 14.61
CA PRO A 29 -8.37 5.26 14.39
C PRO A 29 -7.36 4.58 15.32
N GLY A 30 -7.76 4.18 16.54
CA GLY A 30 -6.89 3.60 17.57
C GLY A 30 -6.55 2.13 17.39
N ILE A 31 -7.00 1.47 16.31
CA ILE A 31 -6.67 0.07 16.06
C ILE A 31 -5.18 -0.05 15.74
N VAL A 32 -4.50 -0.94 16.45
CA VAL A 32 -3.14 -1.39 16.12
C VAL A 32 -3.26 -2.58 15.17
N LEU A 33 -2.96 -2.35 13.89
CA LEU A 33 -3.04 -3.41 12.85
C LEU A 33 -1.92 -4.45 12.99
N VAL A 34 -0.75 -4.03 13.45
CA VAL A 34 0.46 -4.85 13.57
C VAL A 34 1.12 -4.52 14.90
N SER A 35 1.36 -5.53 15.73
CA SER A 35 1.95 -5.36 17.06
C SER A 35 3.46 -5.14 17.05
N ASN A 36 4.15 -5.63 16.02
CA ASN A 36 5.57 -5.37 15.81
C ASN A 36 5.71 -4.05 15.05
N LEU A 37 5.94 -2.96 15.79
CA LEU A 37 6.00 -1.60 15.25
C LEU A 37 7.19 -1.43 14.32
N LEU A 38 7.03 -0.63 13.26
CA LEU A 38 8.12 -0.32 12.34
C LEU A 38 9.28 0.32 13.09
N ASP A 39 10.48 -0.20 12.84
CA ASP A 39 11.75 0.36 13.26
C ASP A 39 12.74 0.37 12.09
N ASN A 40 14.01 0.67 12.38
CA ASN A 40 15.07 0.75 11.37
C ASN A 40 15.49 -0.61 10.77
N THR A 41 14.97 -1.73 11.26
CA THR A 41 15.45 -3.09 10.98
C THR A 41 14.40 -4.05 10.43
N ASN A 42 13.11 -3.79 10.68
CA ASN A 42 12.04 -4.76 10.47
C ASN A 42 11.10 -4.46 9.28
N PHE A 43 11.46 -3.53 8.38
CA PHE A 43 10.59 -3.07 7.30
C PHE A 43 9.95 -4.20 6.47
N LEU A 44 10.69 -5.27 6.12
CA LEU A 44 10.16 -6.34 5.29
C LEU A 44 9.02 -7.12 5.98
N SER A 45 9.18 -7.46 7.26
CA SER A 45 8.15 -8.17 8.02
C SER A 45 6.99 -7.24 8.37
N TRP A 46 7.28 -6.00 8.75
CA TRP A 46 6.27 -4.97 9.04
C TRP A 46 5.39 -4.67 7.81
N SER A 47 6.00 -4.33 6.67
CA SER A 47 5.28 -3.98 5.43
C SER A 47 4.38 -5.11 4.96
N ARG A 48 4.87 -6.36 5.02
CA ARG A 48 4.06 -7.54 4.68
C ARG A 48 2.85 -7.71 5.60
N SER A 49 3.01 -7.41 6.88
CA SER A 49 1.93 -7.49 7.88
C SER A 49 0.87 -6.40 7.63
N ILE A 50 1.30 -5.16 7.35
CA ILE A 50 0.40 -4.05 6.97
C ILE A 50 -0.37 -4.38 5.70
N ILE A 51 0.30 -4.89 4.66
CA ILE A 51 -0.35 -5.28 3.41
C ILE A 51 -1.47 -6.31 3.65
N PHE A 52 -1.24 -7.31 4.50
CA PHE A 52 -2.28 -8.30 4.82
C PHE A 52 -3.42 -7.71 5.66
N ALA A 53 -3.10 -6.89 6.66
CA ALA A 53 -4.10 -6.23 7.48
C ALA A 53 -5.01 -5.32 6.63
N LEU A 54 -4.43 -4.46 5.80
CA LEU A 54 -5.20 -3.58 4.91
C LEU A 54 -5.98 -4.37 3.85
N ARG A 55 -5.46 -5.51 3.36
CA ARG A 55 -6.21 -6.39 2.46
C ARG A 55 -7.44 -6.96 3.13
N ALA A 56 -7.32 -7.45 4.37
CA ALA A 56 -8.45 -7.97 5.14
C ALA A 56 -9.53 -6.90 5.40
N LYS A 57 -9.13 -5.63 5.46
CA LYS A 57 -10.03 -4.48 5.64
C LYS A 57 -10.49 -3.84 4.32
N MET A 58 -10.12 -4.40 3.18
CA MET A 58 -10.40 -3.85 1.85
C MET A 58 -9.84 -2.43 1.62
N LYS A 59 -8.76 -2.08 2.32
CA LYS A 59 -8.05 -0.78 2.22
C LYS A 59 -6.70 -0.85 1.52
N LEU A 60 -6.33 -2.01 0.98
CA LEU A 60 -5.04 -2.18 0.28
C LEU A 60 -4.87 -1.22 -0.92
N GLY A 61 -5.98 -0.75 -1.52
CA GLY A 61 -5.96 0.18 -2.64
C GLY A 61 -5.27 1.52 -2.34
N PHE A 62 -5.28 1.96 -1.08
CA PHE A 62 -4.73 3.25 -0.66
C PHE A 62 -3.19 3.29 -0.66
N ILE A 63 -2.51 2.14 -0.56
CA ILE A 63 -1.04 2.06 -0.54
C ILE A 63 -0.42 1.54 -1.84
N ASN A 64 -1.23 1.07 -2.80
CA ASN A 64 -0.74 0.50 -4.06
C ASN A 64 -1.18 1.30 -5.29
N GLY A 65 -1.80 2.47 -5.09
CA GLY A 65 -2.24 3.36 -6.15
C GLY A 65 -3.48 2.90 -6.93
N LYS A 66 -4.16 1.81 -6.53
CA LYS A 66 -5.43 1.41 -7.16
C LYS A 66 -6.59 2.34 -6.77
N ILE A 67 -6.51 2.97 -5.61
CA ILE A 67 -7.41 4.03 -5.18
C ILE A 67 -6.62 5.33 -5.30
N THR A 68 -7.06 6.20 -6.19
CA THR A 68 -6.46 7.53 -6.39
C THR A 68 -7.27 8.58 -5.65
N LYS A 69 -6.61 9.66 -5.23
CA LYS A 69 -7.28 10.82 -4.65
C LYS A 69 -8.27 11.41 -5.69
N PRO A 70 -9.57 11.51 -5.38
CA PRO A 70 -10.53 12.20 -6.24
C PRO A 70 -10.24 13.69 -6.34
N ASP A 71 -10.82 14.36 -7.33
CA ASP A 71 -10.83 15.82 -7.40
C ASP A 71 -11.64 16.40 -6.23
N GLU A 72 -11.29 17.61 -5.77
CA GLU A 72 -11.94 18.23 -4.60
C GLU A 72 -13.44 18.51 -4.81
N ASP A 73 -13.86 18.67 -6.06
CA ASP A 73 -15.26 18.89 -6.44
C ASP A 73 -16.06 17.57 -6.59
N ASP A 74 -15.43 16.41 -6.42
CA ASP A 74 -16.07 15.10 -6.52
C ASP A 74 -16.89 14.78 -5.26
N GLU A 75 -18.08 14.20 -5.43
CA GLU A 75 -18.95 13.76 -4.33
C GLU A 75 -18.29 12.70 -3.44
N GLU A 76 -17.29 11.99 -3.96
CA GLU A 76 -16.54 10.96 -3.25
C GLU A 76 -15.35 11.51 -2.45
N PHE A 77 -14.93 12.77 -2.66
CA PHE A 77 -13.73 13.34 -2.03
C PHE A 77 -13.74 13.23 -0.50
N GLU A 78 -14.86 13.59 0.13
CA GLU A 78 -15.05 13.52 1.58
C GLU A 78 -15.12 12.08 2.11
N GLN A 79 -15.60 11.14 1.29
CA GLN A 79 -15.64 9.72 1.66
C GLN A 79 -14.25 9.10 1.59
N TRP A 80 -13.53 9.42 0.51
CA TRP A 80 -12.14 9.07 0.32
C TRP A 80 -11.27 9.63 1.44
N GLY A 81 -11.38 10.92 1.75
CA GLY A 81 -10.56 11.58 2.78
C GLY A 81 -10.74 10.98 4.18
N ARG A 82 -11.97 10.60 4.54
CA ARG A 82 -12.24 9.87 5.80
C ARG A 82 -11.58 8.49 5.82
N ALA A 83 -11.67 7.75 4.72
CA ALA A 83 -11.05 6.44 4.61
C ALA A 83 -9.52 6.52 4.58
N ASP A 84 -8.97 7.51 3.88
CA ASP A 84 -7.53 7.78 3.82
C ASP A 84 -6.98 8.14 5.22
N GLY A 85 -7.60 9.09 5.91
CA GLY A 85 -7.22 9.45 7.29
C GLY A 85 -7.31 8.29 8.28
N MET A 86 -8.25 7.36 8.09
CA MET A 86 -8.33 6.13 8.87
C MET A 86 -7.11 5.23 8.63
N VAL A 87 -6.70 5.06 7.37
CA VAL A 87 -5.53 4.24 7.02
C VAL A 87 -4.23 4.90 7.49
N ILE A 88 -4.08 6.23 7.37
CA ILE A 88 -2.97 6.99 7.95
C ILE A 88 -2.88 6.70 9.46
N SER A 89 -3.99 6.81 10.19
CA SER A 89 -4.02 6.56 11.64
C SER A 89 -3.54 5.16 12.01
N TRP A 90 -3.98 4.15 11.25
CA TRP A 90 -3.53 2.77 11.47
C TRP A 90 -2.06 2.56 11.15
N ILE A 91 -1.54 3.22 10.11
CA ILE A 91 -0.11 3.16 9.78
C ILE A 91 0.70 3.85 10.88
N PHE A 92 0.32 5.05 11.33
CA PHE A 92 0.99 5.74 12.44
C PHE A 92 1.02 4.92 13.72
N ASN A 93 -0.10 4.28 14.09
CA ASN A 93 -0.17 3.37 15.24
C ASN A 93 0.66 2.09 15.09
N SER A 94 1.23 1.86 13.91
CA SER A 94 2.11 0.72 13.64
C SER A 94 3.58 1.14 13.45
N ILE A 95 3.93 2.39 13.73
CA ILE A 95 5.30 2.92 13.64
C ILE A 95 5.80 3.23 15.06
N SER A 96 7.09 3.00 15.33
CA SER A 96 7.64 3.35 16.65
C SER A 96 7.67 4.87 16.87
N GLU A 97 7.51 5.29 18.12
CA GLU A 97 7.49 6.70 18.52
C GLU A 97 8.77 7.44 18.09
N ASP A 98 9.91 6.74 18.08
CA ASP A 98 11.22 7.30 17.71
C ASP A 98 11.30 7.82 16.26
N ILE A 99 10.44 7.32 15.37
CA ILE A 99 10.50 7.67 13.94
C ILE A 99 9.18 8.21 13.37
N VAL A 100 8.05 8.05 14.06
CA VAL A 100 6.73 8.46 13.55
C VAL A 100 6.64 9.97 13.29
N GLU A 101 7.32 10.79 14.12
CA GLU A 101 7.30 12.26 14.00
C GLU A 101 7.76 12.76 12.62
N SER A 102 8.65 11.99 11.98
CA SER A 102 9.19 12.34 10.67
C SER A 102 8.19 12.24 9.50
N PHE A 103 6.99 11.72 9.77
CA PHE A 103 5.93 11.52 8.78
C PHE A 103 4.68 12.38 9.01
N LEU A 104 4.66 13.24 10.05
CA LEU A 104 3.47 13.97 10.49
C LEU A 104 2.90 14.95 9.45
N TYR A 105 3.72 15.42 8.51
CA TYR A 105 3.33 16.39 7.48
C TYR A 105 2.96 15.75 6.15
N ILE A 106 2.76 14.43 6.11
CA ILE A 106 2.35 13.73 4.89
C ILE A 106 0.83 13.69 4.80
N ASP A 107 0.30 14.18 3.68
CA ASP A 107 -1.13 14.46 3.52
C ASP A 107 -1.96 13.25 3.05
N THR A 108 -1.33 12.23 2.47
CA THR A 108 -2.04 11.05 1.93
C THR A 108 -1.42 9.73 2.37
N THR A 109 -2.24 8.68 2.46
CA THR A 109 -1.75 7.32 2.73
C THR A 109 -0.73 6.86 1.69
N MET A 110 -0.94 7.22 0.42
CA MET A 110 -0.05 6.80 -0.67
C MET A 110 1.33 7.43 -0.52
N ASP A 111 1.38 8.75 -0.26
CA ASP A 111 2.65 9.46 -0.05
C ASP A 111 3.36 8.94 1.20
N LEU A 112 2.60 8.64 2.26
CA LEU A 112 3.13 8.09 3.50
C LEU A 112 3.80 6.75 3.25
N TRP A 113 3.11 5.87 2.51
CA TRP A 113 3.64 4.55 2.16
C TRP A 113 4.93 4.66 1.32
N LEU A 114 4.95 5.53 0.32
CA LEU A 114 6.11 5.74 -0.54
C LEU A 114 7.32 6.29 0.23
N GLU A 115 7.12 7.24 1.13
CA GLU A 115 8.21 7.79 1.95
C GLU A 115 8.79 6.74 2.92
N ILE A 116 7.93 5.93 3.55
CA ILE A 116 8.36 4.80 4.39
C ILE A 116 9.16 3.78 3.56
N GLU A 117 8.67 3.40 2.38
CA GLU A 117 9.36 2.46 1.49
C GLU A 117 10.69 3.03 0.97
N ALA A 118 10.74 4.32 0.62
CA ALA A 118 11.97 4.97 0.19
C ALA A 118 13.02 4.98 1.33
N ARG A 119 12.59 5.24 2.57
CA ARG A 119 13.48 5.35 3.73
C ARG A 119 13.95 4.00 4.24
N PHE A 120 13.06 3.02 4.36
CA PHE A 120 13.35 1.72 5.01
C PHE A 120 13.32 0.52 4.06
N GLY A 121 12.86 0.67 2.82
CA GLY A 121 12.87 -0.41 1.84
C GLY A 121 14.24 -0.71 1.26
N VAL A 122 15.15 0.28 1.24
CA VAL A 122 16.49 0.15 0.65
C VAL A 122 17.41 -0.77 1.46
N SER A 123 17.21 -0.88 2.78
CA SER A 123 18.02 -1.72 3.68
C SER A 123 17.90 -3.23 3.41
N ASN A 124 16.98 -3.66 2.54
CA ASN A 124 16.82 -5.08 2.15
C ASN A 124 17.29 -5.44 0.73
N ARG A 125 17.69 -4.49 -0.12
CA ARG A 125 18.22 -4.81 -1.46
C ARG A 125 19.46 -5.72 -1.43
N PRO A 126 20.45 -5.48 -0.54
CA PRO A 126 21.61 -6.36 -0.43
C PRO A 126 21.26 -7.77 0.08
N LEU A 127 20.30 -7.89 1.01
CA LEU A 127 19.86 -9.15 1.59
C LEU A 127 19.08 -9.99 0.56
N VAL A 128 18.16 -9.38 -0.18
CA VAL A 128 17.44 -10.03 -1.29
C VAL A 128 18.42 -10.50 -2.37
N TYR A 129 19.42 -9.68 -2.70
CA TYR A 129 20.47 -10.06 -3.65
C TYR A 129 21.34 -11.21 -3.14
N GLN A 130 21.72 -11.21 -1.86
CA GLN A 130 22.44 -12.32 -1.24
C GLN A 130 21.63 -13.62 -1.27
N LEU A 131 20.35 -13.58 -0.89
CA LEU A 131 19.46 -14.73 -0.93
C LEU A 131 19.27 -15.25 -2.37
N GLN A 132 19.11 -14.37 -3.35
CA GLN A 132 19.05 -14.75 -4.77
C GLN A 132 20.36 -15.40 -5.23
N ARG A 133 21.52 -14.89 -4.81
CA ARG A 133 22.83 -15.46 -5.13
C ARG A 133 23.04 -16.83 -4.48
N GLU A 134 22.62 -16.99 -3.22
CA GLU A 134 22.70 -18.27 -2.51
C GLU A 134 21.82 -19.32 -3.19
N ILE A 135 20.58 -18.99 -3.55
CA ILE A 135 19.67 -19.87 -4.29
C ILE A 135 20.28 -20.24 -5.65
N ALA A 136 20.80 -19.27 -6.40
CA ALA A 136 21.45 -19.50 -7.69
C ALA A 136 22.68 -20.41 -7.56
N SER A 137 23.51 -20.19 -6.53
CA SER A 137 24.69 -21.02 -6.26
C SER A 137 24.34 -22.45 -5.83
N ALA A 138 23.25 -22.62 -5.07
CA ALA A 138 22.76 -23.92 -4.63
C ALA A 138 22.11 -24.72 -5.78
N THR A 139 21.41 -24.04 -6.69
CA THR A 139 20.86 -24.66 -7.91
C THR A 139 21.96 -25.02 -8.92
N GLN A 140 23.06 -24.27 -8.96
CA GLN A 140 24.19 -24.57 -9.84
C GLN A 140 25.10 -25.68 -9.26
N GLY A 141 25.28 -25.73 -7.94
CA GLY A 141 26.03 -26.79 -7.25
C GLY A 141 25.36 -28.18 -7.31
N THR A 142 24.06 -28.22 -7.50
CA THR A 142 23.29 -29.47 -7.72
C THR A 142 23.18 -29.86 -9.19
N GLN A 143 23.67 -29.03 -10.11
CA GLN A 143 23.67 -29.27 -11.57
C GLN A 143 25.07 -29.52 -12.15
N SER A 144 26.04 -29.97 -11.35
CA SER A 144 27.29 -30.52 -11.91
C SER A 144 27.01 -31.88 -12.54
N VAL A 145 26.44 -31.90 -13.74
CA VAL A 145 26.46 -33.08 -14.60
C VAL A 145 27.79 -33.05 -15.35
N SER A 146 28.76 -33.79 -14.82
CA SER A 146 29.95 -34.19 -15.59
C SER A 146 29.51 -35.02 -16.79
N ASN A 147 29.87 -34.58 -17.99
CA ASN A 147 30.23 -35.43 -19.13
C ASN A 147 30.86 -34.59 -20.26
#